data_AF-V9VZ17-F1
#
_entry.id   AF-V9VZ17-F1
#
_cell.length_a   1.000
_cell.length_b   1.000
_cell.length_c   1.000
_cell.angle_alpha   90.00
_cell.angle_beta   90.00
_cell.angle_gamma   90.00
#
_symmetry.space_group_name_H-M   'P 1'
#
loop_
_entity.id
_entity.type
_entity.pdbx_description
1 polymer ?
#
loop_
_entity_poly.entity_id
_entity_poly.type
_entity_poly.pdbx_seq_one_letter_code
_entity_poly.pdbx_strand_id
1 'polypeptide(L)'
;MRSIPMAASSNSGRKKSYNEGQVSRALADLKIRGLEPSVENVARHMIEEQYLTAKPRPEGLRQMIQEVQDAKEEQRVLKLIAALPRSATDFIDQAIDKSRRQLVAGIAESFSELKEQSTLPLQEAQERLQSMRDELRRKREEQDEFKNRLSAEEERVAVLEAEVQRKDLELDDAVKQIIALRAQLEAKDAVLEMLRPPGHQ
;
A
#
# COMPACT_ATOMS: atom_id res chain seq x y z
N MET A 1 -16.80 14.53 -22.74
CA MET A 1 -17.21 13.40 -23.61
C MET A 1 -16.08 13.14 -24.59
N ARG A 2 -15.31 12.05 -24.40
CA ARG A 2 -14.23 11.67 -25.32
C ARG A 2 -14.82 10.79 -26.41
N SER A 3 -14.83 11.30 -27.63
CA SER A 3 -15.22 10.59 -28.84
C SER A 3 -14.25 9.42 -29.09
N ILE A 4 -14.77 8.20 -29.10
CA ILE A 4 -14.06 7.01 -29.54
C ILE A 4 -13.93 7.12 -31.07
N PRO A 5 -12.72 7.14 -31.66
CA PRO A 5 -12.59 7.11 -33.10
C PRO A 5 -12.97 5.69 -33.59
N MET A 6 -14.06 5.60 -34.36
CA MET A 6 -14.35 4.40 -35.15
C MET A 6 -13.19 4.19 -36.12
N ALA A 7 -12.54 3.04 -36.01
CA ALA A 7 -11.53 2.60 -36.95
C ALA A 7 -12.15 2.47 -38.34
N ALA A 8 -11.82 3.40 -39.24
CA ALA A 8 -12.09 3.24 -40.65
C ALA A 8 -11.21 2.10 -41.17
N SER A 9 -11.81 0.92 -41.31
CA SER A 9 -11.23 -0.21 -42.03
C SER A 9 -11.06 0.19 -43.50
N SER A 10 -9.91 0.80 -43.83
CA SER A 10 -9.53 1.08 -45.22
C SER A 10 -9.02 -0.21 -45.86
N ASN A 11 -9.94 -1.03 -46.34
CA ASN A 11 -9.62 -2.19 -47.18
C ASN A 11 -9.01 -1.68 -48.50
N SER A 12 -7.69 -1.80 -48.64
CA SER A 12 -6.87 -1.46 -49.81
C SER A 12 -7.04 -2.48 -50.96
N GLY A 13 -8.28 -2.82 -51.28
CA GLY A 13 -8.67 -3.65 -52.42
C GLY A 13 -9.24 -2.82 -53.55
N ARG A 14 -9.14 -3.35 -54.78
CA ARG A 14 -9.82 -2.84 -55.98
C ARG A 14 -11.26 -2.44 -55.62
N LYS A 15 -11.65 -1.18 -55.90
CA LYS A 15 -12.98 -0.65 -55.54
C LYS A 15 -14.08 -1.62 -55.97
N LYS A 16 -14.99 -1.94 -55.05
CA LYS A 16 -16.16 -2.78 -55.33
C LYS A 16 -16.92 -2.17 -56.51
N SER A 17 -17.35 -2.99 -57.48
CA SER A 17 -18.13 -2.54 -58.64
C SER A 17 -19.56 -2.11 -58.27
N TYR A 18 -19.93 -2.28 -57.00
CA TYR A 18 -21.23 -1.99 -56.43
C TYR A 18 -21.11 -1.26 -55.09
N ASN A 19 -22.16 -0.53 -54.72
CA ASN A 19 -22.26 0.20 -53.45
C ASN A 19 -23.48 -0.23 -52.62
N GLU A 20 -23.52 0.22 -51.37
CA GLU A 20 -24.59 -0.06 -50.40
C GLU A 20 -25.98 0.36 -50.92
N GLY A 21 -26.08 1.50 -51.61
CA GLY A 21 -27.34 2.00 -52.18
C GLY A 21 -27.91 1.12 -53.29
N GLN A 22 -27.06 0.44 -54.05
CA GLN A 22 -27.46 -0.55 -55.07
C GLN A 22 -27.96 -1.85 -54.43
N VAL A 23 -27.26 -2.33 -53.40
CA VAL A 23 -27.66 -3.51 -52.62
C VAL A 23 -28.98 -3.25 -51.88
N SER A 24 -29.15 -2.09 -51.25
CA SER A 24 -30.38 -1.71 -50.56
C SER A 24 -31.58 -1.59 -51.49
N ARG A 25 -31.38 -1.07 -52.72
CA ARG A 25 -32.41 -1.05 -53.77
C ARG A 25 -32.77 -2.45 -54.23
N ALA A 26 -31.79 -3.30 -54.54
CA ALA A 26 -32.04 -4.68 -54.94
C ALA A 26 -32.79 -5.46 -53.85
N LEU A 27 -32.43 -5.28 -52.58
CA LEU A 27 -33.13 -5.90 -51.45
C LEU A 27 -34.58 -5.38 -51.32
N ALA A 28 -34.82 -4.09 -51.57
CA ALA A 28 -36.16 -3.51 -51.54
C ALA A 28 -37.03 -4.04 -52.70
N ASP A 29 -36.49 -4.07 -53.91
CA ASP A 29 -37.19 -4.53 -55.11
C ASP A 29 -37.50 -6.04 -55.04
N LEU A 30 -36.56 -6.86 -54.57
CA LEU A 30 -36.79 -8.29 -54.33
C LEU A 30 -37.88 -8.52 -53.29
N LYS A 31 -37.90 -7.72 -52.22
CA LYS A 31 -38.94 -7.78 -51.19
C LYS A 31 -40.32 -7.40 -51.73
N ILE A 32 -40.41 -6.39 -52.60
CA ILE A 32 -41.66 -5.99 -53.27
C ILE A 32 -42.16 -7.10 -54.20
N ARG A 33 -41.24 -7.80 -54.87
CA ARG A 33 -41.54 -8.94 -55.76
C ARG A 33 -41.82 -10.25 -55.01
N GLY A 34 -41.73 -10.27 -53.67
CA GLY A 34 -41.97 -11.46 -52.84
C GLY A 34 -40.88 -12.54 -52.97
N LEU A 35 -39.69 -12.18 -53.47
CA LEU A 35 -38.57 -13.10 -53.63
C LEU A 35 -37.65 -13.05 -52.41
N GLU A 36 -37.10 -14.21 -52.02
CA GLU A 36 -36.16 -14.28 -50.91
C GLU A 36 -34.85 -13.52 -51.22
N PRO A 37 -34.36 -12.68 -50.30
CA PRO A 37 -33.12 -11.92 -50.48
C PRO A 37 -31.88 -12.82 -50.28
N SER A 38 -31.61 -13.68 -51.25
CA SER A 38 -30.37 -14.46 -51.32
C SER A 38 -29.27 -13.70 -52.07
N VAL A 39 -28.00 -14.05 -51.81
CA VAL A 39 -26.83 -13.47 -52.51
C VAL A 39 -26.97 -13.64 -54.03
N GLU A 40 -27.53 -14.75 -54.48
CA GLU A 40 -27.75 -15.03 -55.90
C GLU A 40 -28.85 -14.16 -56.50
N ASN A 41 -29.98 -14.01 -55.81
CA ASN A 41 -31.08 -13.17 -56.26
C ASN A 41 -30.67 -11.70 -56.30
N VAL A 42 -29.92 -11.23 -55.29
CA VAL A 42 -29.41 -9.86 -55.23
C VAL A 42 -28.36 -9.62 -56.32
N ALA A 43 -27.43 -10.55 -56.53
CA ALA A 43 -26.44 -10.43 -57.60
C ALA A 43 -27.09 -10.41 -58.99
N ARG A 44 -28.10 -11.27 -59.22
CA ARG A 44 -28.86 -11.34 -60.46
C ARG A 44 -29.62 -10.04 -60.72
N HIS A 45 -30.36 -9.56 -59.73
CA HIS A 45 -31.09 -8.30 -59.80
C HIS A 45 -30.16 -7.11 -60.08
N MET A 46 -28.98 -7.05 -59.45
CA MET A 46 -28.04 -5.96 -59.68
C MET A 46 -27.47 -5.98 -61.11
N ILE A 47 -27.24 -7.15 -61.70
CA ILE A 47 -26.74 -7.26 -63.08
C ILE A 47 -27.84 -6.94 -64.09
N GLU A 48 -29.02 -7.54 -63.92
CA GLU A 48 -30.11 -7.47 -64.89
C GLU A 48 -30.87 -6.14 -64.84
N GLU A 49 -31.12 -5.60 -63.64
CA GLU A 49 -32.01 -4.44 -63.44
C GLU A 49 -31.25 -3.15 -63.09
N GLN A 50 -30.04 -3.27 -62.54
CA GLN A 50 -29.20 -2.12 -62.18
C GLN A 50 -27.96 -1.99 -63.08
N TYR A 51 -27.90 -2.77 -64.17
CA TYR A 51 -26.85 -2.74 -65.20
C TYR A 51 -25.42 -2.83 -64.66
N LEU A 52 -25.20 -3.65 -63.62
CA LEU A 52 -23.86 -3.87 -63.09
C LEU A 52 -22.99 -4.60 -64.12
N THR A 53 -21.87 -3.99 -64.52
CA THR A 53 -20.97 -4.51 -65.57
C THR A 53 -20.19 -5.77 -65.18
N ALA A 54 -20.05 -6.06 -63.88
CA ALA A 54 -19.30 -7.20 -63.39
C ALA A 54 -20.03 -7.89 -62.23
N LYS A 55 -20.14 -9.22 -62.28
CA LYS A 55 -20.81 -10.02 -61.24
C LYS A 55 -20.18 -9.78 -59.86
N PRO A 56 -20.96 -9.42 -58.82
CA PRO A 56 -20.46 -9.24 -57.45
C PRO A 56 -19.81 -10.52 -56.92
N ARG A 57 -18.72 -10.37 -56.15
CA ARG A 57 -18.15 -11.49 -55.39
C ARG A 57 -19.13 -11.95 -54.30
N PRO A 58 -19.47 -13.25 -54.21
CA PRO A 58 -20.50 -13.75 -53.29
C PRO A 58 -20.25 -13.38 -51.82
N GLU A 59 -19.01 -13.50 -51.34
CA GLU A 59 -18.66 -13.22 -49.93
C GLU A 59 -18.81 -11.73 -49.59
N GLY A 60 -18.30 -10.85 -50.45
CA GLY A 60 -18.40 -9.40 -50.24
C GLY A 60 -19.83 -8.88 -50.36
N LEU A 61 -20.66 -9.54 -51.19
CA LEU A 61 -22.08 -9.20 -51.32
C LEU A 61 -22.88 -9.69 -50.11
N ARG A 62 -22.59 -10.89 -49.59
CA ARG A 62 -23.22 -11.41 -48.36
C ARG A 62 -23.00 -10.47 -47.18
N GLN A 63 -21.76 -10.02 -46.99
CA GLN A 63 -21.43 -9.08 -45.92
C GLN A 63 -22.20 -7.75 -46.07
N MET A 64 -22.25 -7.20 -47.29
CA MET A 64 -22.98 -5.96 -47.57
C MET A 64 -24.50 -6.11 -47.38
N ILE A 65 -25.08 -7.27 -47.72
CA ILE A 65 -26.49 -7.56 -47.46
C ILE A 65 -26.75 -7.56 -45.94
N GLN A 66 -25.88 -8.20 -45.16
CA GLN A 66 -26.00 -8.24 -43.71
C GLN A 66 -25.91 -6.83 -43.10
N GLU A 67 -24.89 -6.05 -43.49
CA GLU A 67 -24.71 -4.66 -43.02
C GLU A 67 -25.95 -3.79 -43.30
N VAL A 68 -26.54 -3.90 -44.49
CA VAL A 68 -27.76 -3.17 -44.86
C VAL A 68 -28.99 -3.64 -44.06
N GLN A 69 -29.08 -4.93 -43.75
CA GLN A 69 -30.18 -5.47 -42.94
C GLN A 69 -30.05 -5.06 -41.47
N ASP A 70 -28.85 -5.15 -40.91
CA ASP A 70 -28.55 -4.74 -39.52
C ASP A 70 -28.84 -3.24 -39.32
N ALA A 71 -28.40 -2.39 -40.25
CA ALA A 71 -28.70 -0.96 -40.21
C ALA A 71 -30.21 -0.65 -40.31
N LYS A 72 -30.97 -1.43 -41.09
CA LYS A 72 -32.44 -1.29 -41.17
C LYS A 72 -33.13 -1.73 -39.88
N GLU A 73 -32.64 -2.79 -39.25
CA GLU A 73 -33.18 -3.27 -37.97
C GLU A 73 -32.86 -2.30 -36.84
N GLU A 74 -31.64 -1.75 -36.80
CA GLU A 74 -31.26 -0.70 -35.86
C GLU A 74 -32.16 0.54 -36.01
N GLN A 75 -32.39 1.01 -37.23
CA GLN A 75 -33.32 2.13 -37.48
C GLN A 75 -34.75 1.79 -37.07
N ARG A 76 -35.19 0.54 -37.23
CA ARG A 76 -36.51 0.09 -36.77
C ARG A 76 -36.59 0.13 -35.25
N VAL A 77 -35.58 -0.40 -34.55
CA VAL A 77 -35.49 -0.38 -33.10
C VAL A 77 -35.51 1.06 -32.58
N LEU A 78 -34.72 1.96 -33.17
CA LEU A 78 -34.73 3.38 -32.81
C LEU A 78 -36.09 4.03 -32.99
N LYS A 79 -36.82 3.70 -34.07
CA LYS A 79 -38.20 4.18 -34.25
C LYS A 79 -39.15 3.62 -33.21
N LEU A 80 -39.00 2.35 -32.83
CA LEU A 80 -39.80 1.74 -31.76
C LEU A 80 -39.52 2.40 -30.41
N ILE A 81 -38.25 2.68 -30.10
CA ILE A 81 -37.84 3.42 -28.90
C ILE A 81 -38.43 4.83 -28.92
N ALA A 82 -38.34 5.55 -30.05
CA ALA A 82 -38.92 6.88 -30.18
C ALA A 82 -40.46 6.89 -30.10
N ALA A 83 -41.10 5.78 -30.44
CA ALA A 83 -42.54 5.58 -30.31
C ALA A 83 -42.97 5.12 -28.90
N LEU A 84 -42.03 4.88 -27.97
CA LEU A 84 -42.39 4.54 -26.60
C LEU A 84 -43.14 5.71 -25.94
N PRO A 85 -44.20 5.43 -25.18
CA PRO A 85 -44.88 6.44 -24.41
C PRO A 85 -43.95 6.99 -23.32
N ARG A 86 -44.12 8.28 -22.99
CA ARG A 86 -43.33 8.95 -21.94
C ARG A 86 -43.33 8.20 -20.61
N SER A 87 -44.43 7.53 -20.27
CA SER A 87 -44.52 6.70 -19.07
C SER A 87 -43.52 5.53 -19.04
N ALA A 88 -43.16 4.96 -20.19
CA ALA A 88 -42.18 3.88 -20.27
C ALA A 88 -40.75 4.42 -20.14
N THR A 89 -40.45 5.59 -20.72
CA THR A 89 -39.14 6.24 -20.57
C THR A 89 -38.94 6.71 -19.12
N ASP A 90 -39.97 7.31 -18.52
CA ASP A 90 -39.93 7.78 -17.14
C ASP A 90 -39.73 6.62 -16.15
N PHE A 91 -40.34 5.46 -16.42
CA PHE A 91 -40.15 4.26 -15.61
C PHE A 91 -38.71 3.73 -15.68
N ILE A 92 -38.11 3.73 -16.88
CA ILE A 92 -36.71 3.32 -17.06
C ILE A 92 -35.78 4.28 -16.32
N ASP A 93 -36.00 5.59 -16.46
CA ASP A 93 -35.19 6.60 -15.77
C ASP A 93 -35.30 6.46 -14.25
N GLN A 94 -36.50 6.25 -13.71
CA GLN A 94 -36.72 5.99 -12.28
C GLN A 94 -36.04 4.70 -11.81
N ALA A 95 -36.06 3.64 -12.62
CA ALA A 95 -35.40 2.38 -12.30
C ALA A 95 -33.87 2.54 -12.29
N ILE A 96 -33.31 3.27 -13.24
CA ILE A 96 -31.88 3.61 -13.31
C ILE A 96 -31.50 4.44 -12.08
N ASP A 97 -32.27 5.47 -11.75
CA ASP A 97 -32.01 6.34 -10.60
C ASP A 97 -32.05 5.56 -9.28
N LYS A 98 -33.03 4.67 -9.11
CA LYS A 98 -33.15 3.83 -7.92
C LYS A 98 -31.97 2.87 -7.79
N SER A 99 -31.62 2.18 -8.88
CA SER A 99 -30.47 1.28 -8.92
C SER A 99 -29.18 2.01 -8.60
N ARG A 100 -28.98 3.20 -9.19
CA ARG A 100 -27.81 4.05 -8.93
C ARG A 100 -27.70 4.45 -7.46
N ARG A 101 -28.81 4.85 -6.83
CA ARG A 101 -28.82 5.22 -5.40
C ARG A 101 -28.47 4.03 -4.52
N GLN A 102 -29.02 2.85 -4.80
CA GLN A 102 -28.72 1.63 -4.05
C GLN A 102 -27.24 1.23 -4.19
N LEU A 103 -26.68 1.34 -5.39
CA LEU A 103 -25.27 1.06 -5.65
C LEU A 103 -24.35 2.00 -4.87
N VAL A 104 -24.65 3.30 -4.87
CA VAL A 104 -23.87 4.30 -4.12
C VAL A 104 -23.98 4.08 -2.62
N ALA A 105 -25.18 3.76 -2.11
CA ALA A 105 -25.39 3.47 -0.70
C ALA A 105 -24.59 2.23 -0.25
N GLY A 106 -24.66 1.13 -1.01
CA GLY A 106 -23.91 -0.08 -0.70
C GLY A 106 -22.39 0.15 -0.71
N ILE A 107 -21.86 0.93 -1.67
CA ILE A 107 -20.44 1.30 -1.70
C ILE A 107 -20.06 2.12 -0.45
N ALA A 108 -20.91 3.06 -0.03
CA ALA A 108 -20.64 3.89 1.15
C ALA A 108 -20.66 3.06 2.45
N GLU A 109 -21.58 2.12 2.58
CA GLU A 109 -21.64 1.17 3.70
C GLU A 109 -20.38 0.30 3.74
N SER A 110 -20.00 -0.34 2.63
CA SER A 110 -18.78 -1.15 2.56
C SER A 110 -17.51 -0.35 2.85
N PHE A 111 -17.45 0.91 2.42
CA PHE A 111 -16.31 1.78 2.74
C PHE A 111 -16.26 2.13 4.23
N SER A 112 -17.42 2.28 4.87
CA SER A 112 -17.51 2.56 6.31
C SER A 112 -17.08 1.36 7.14
N GLU A 113 -17.53 0.15 6.77
CA GLU A 113 -17.09 -1.11 7.39
C GLU A 113 -15.57 -1.31 7.25
N LEU A 114 -15.02 -1.07 6.05
CA LEU A 114 -13.59 -1.19 5.80
C LEU A 114 -12.79 -0.17 6.64
N LYS A 115 -13.33 1.04 6.80
CA LYS A 115 -12.71 2.07 7.63
C LYS A 115 -12.71 1.65 9.09
N GLU A 116 -13.83 1.18 9.64
CA GLU A 116 -13.91 0.72 11.02
C GLU A 116 -12.93 -0.45 11.28
N GLN A 117 -12.95 -1.46 10.40
CA GLN A 117 -12.05 -2.63 10.48
C GLN A 117 -10.57 -2.27 10.36
N SER A 118 -10.21 -1.22 9.62
CA SER A 118 -8.81 -0.79 9.47
C SER A 118 -8.36 0.19 10.56
N THR A 119 -9.27 0.97 11.13
CA THR A 119 -8.94 1.94 12.19
C THR A 119 -8.64 1.28 13.53
N LEU A 120 -9.36 0.21 13.89
CA LEU A 120 -9.18 -0.51 15.15
C LEU A 120 -7.74 -1.07 15.30
N PRO A 121 -7.19 -1.83 14.33
CA PRO A 121 -5.81 -2.33 14.42
C PRO A 121 -4.76 -1.24 14.45
N LEU A 122 -5.01 -0.11 13.78
CA LEU A 122 -4.08 1.03 13.74
C LEU A 122 -4.03 1.77 15.08
N GLN A 123 -5.18 1.96 15.73
CA GLN A 123 -5.24 2.55 17.07
C GLN A 123 -4.58 1.64 18.11
N GLU A 124 -4.90 0.34 18.11
CA GLU A 124 -4.25 -0.63 19.01
C GLU A 124 -2.73 -0.68 18.82
N ALA A 125 -2.26 -0.63 17.56
CA ALA A 125 -0.83 -0.58 17.26
C ALA A 125 -0.17 0.72 17.74
N GLN A 126 -0.86 1.86 17.62
CA GLN A 126 -0.38 3.15 18.13
C GLN A 126 -0.30 3.17 19.65
N GLU A 127 -1.32 2.68 20.35
CA GLU A 127 -1.35 2.57 21.81
C GLU A 127 -0.22 1.67 22.31
N ARG A 128 -0.03 0.51 21.66
CA ARG A 128 1.07 -0.41 22.01
C ARG A 128 2.44 0.23 21.80
N LEU A 129 2.63 0.97 20.71
CA LEU A 129 3.86 1.71 20.44
C LEU A 129 4.10 2.82 21.48
N GLN A 130 3.06 3.52 21.92
CA GLN A 130 3.18 4.50 23.00
C GLN A 130 3.57 3.84 24.32
N SER A 131 2.91 2.75 24.71
CA SER A 131 3.27 1.99 25.92
C SER A 131 4.73 1.54 25.90
N MET A 132 5.20 0.99 24.78
CA MET A 132 6.60 0.59 24.63
C MET A 132 7.58 1.77 24.73
N ARG A 133 7.21 2.95 24.20
CA ARG A 133 8.03 4.17 24.30
C ARG A 133 8.12 4.65 25.75
N ASP A 134 7.01 4.61 26.48
CA ASP A 134 6.96 5.01 27.89
C ASP A 134 7.76 4.04 28.77
N GLU A 135 7.66 2.73 28.52
CA GLU A 135 8.50 1.72 29.19
C GLU A 135 9.99 1.93 28.91
N LEU A 136 10.37 2.19 27.66
CA LEU A 136 11.76 2.49 27.30
C LEU A 136 12.26 3.75 28.00
N ARG A 137 11.41 4.77 28.12
CA ARG A 137 11.74 5.99 28.83
C ARG A 137 11.98 5.72 30.32
N ARG A 138 11.07 4.99 30.98
CA ARG A 138 11.25 4.60 32.39
C ARG A 138 12.53 3.81 32.62
N LYS A 139 12.83 2.83 31.76
CA LYS A 139 14.06 2.05 31.85
C LYS A 139 15.32 2.91 31.68
N ARG A 140 15.28 3.95 30.84
CA ARG A 140 16.39 4.91 30.72
C ARG A 140 16.57 5.75 31.97
N GLU A 141 15.46 6.25 32.53
CA GLU A 141 15.47 7.01 33.79
C GLU A 141 16.03 6.15 34.94
N GLU A 142 15.59 4.89 35.08
CA GLU A 142 16.14 3.92 36.04
C GLU A 142 17.63 3.64 35.81
N GLN A 143 18.06 3.52 34.54
CA GLN A 143 19.46 3.30 34.20
C GLN A 143 20.34 4.49 34.58
N ASP A 144 19.85 5.72 34.37
CA ASP A 144 20.58 6.94 34.72
C ASP A 144 20.64 7.11 36.24
N GLU A 145 19.58 6.79 36.97
CA GLU A 145 19.61 6.72 38.43
C GLU A 145 20.65 5.70 38.93
N PHE A 146 20.69 4.51 38.32
CA PHE A 146 21.66 3.48 38.68
C PHE A 146 23.10 3.95 38.44
N LYS A 147 23.37 4.59 37.30
CA LYS A 147 24.69 5.18 37.01
C LYS A 147 25.09 6.23 38.03
N ASN A 148 24.17 7.11 38.43
CA ASN A 148 24.44 8.12 39.43
C ASN A 148 24.78 7.49 40.79
N ARG A 149 24.05 6.43 41.19
CA ARG A 149 24.37 5.68 42.42
C ARG A 149 25.73 5.00 42.34
N LEU A 150 26.04 4.38 41.20
CA LEU A 150 27.33 3.72 40.99
C LEU A 150 28.48 4.73 41.12
N SER A 151 28.37 5.89 40.46
CA SER A 151 29.37 6.97 40.56
C SER A 151 29.54 7.45 41.99
N ALA A 152 28.46 7.61 42.76
CA ALA A 152 28.53 8.05 44.15
C ALA A 152 29.21 6.99 45.06
N GLU A 153 28.97 5.69 44.81
CA GLU A 153 29.68 4.64 45.54
C GLU A 153 31.15 4.54 45.13
N GLU A 154 31.48 4.71 43.85
CA GLU A 154 32.88 4.78 43.38
C GLU A 154 33.65 5.92 44.06
N GLU A 155 33.04 7.10 44.20
CA GLU A 155 33.62 8.22 44.94
C GLU A 155 33.85 7.88 46.42
N ARG A 156 32.91 7.19 47.07
CA ARG A 156 33.07 6.76 48.46
C ARG A 156 34.19 5.74 48.62
N VAL A 157 34.30 4.79 47.70
CA VAL A 157 35.39 3.82 47.69
C VAL A 157 36.73 4.55 47.56
N ALA A 158 36.85 5.52 46.66
CA ALA A 158 38.07 6.31 46.51
C ALA A 158 38.45 7.07 47.80
N VAL A 159 37.46 7.63 48.52
CA VAL A 159 37.69 8.29 49.82
C VAL A 159 38.18 7.28 50.87
N LEU A 160 37.55 6.11 50.96
CA LEU A 160 37.95 5.06 51.90
C LEU A 160 39.34 4.52 51.59
N GLU A 161 39.68 4.32 50.31
CA GLU A 161 41.02 3.92 49.88
C GLU A 161 42.09 4.95 50.31
N ALA A 162 41.80 6.25 50.12
CA ALA A 162 42.68 7.31 50.58
C ALA A 162 42.84 7.34 52.11
N GLU A 163 41.76 7.05 52.86
CA GLU A 163 41.82 6.95 54.33
C GLU A 163 42.64 5.75 54.78
N VAL A 164 42.48 4.59 54.14
CA VAL A 164 43.29 3.39 54.40
C VAL A 164 44.77 3.69 54.16
N GLN A 165 45.13 4.27 53.02
CA GLN A 165 46.51 4.65 52.71
C GLN A 165 47.10 5.61 53.75
N ARG A 166 46.30 6.59 54.22
CA ARG A 166 46.72 7.49 55.29
C ARG A 166 46.97 6.74 56.60
N LYS A 167 46.08 5.81 56.95
CA LYS A 167 46.22 5.00 58.18
C LYS A 167 47.42 4.07 58.13
N ASP A 168 47.73 3.51 56.96
CA ASP A 168 48.93 2.69 56.75
C ASP A 168 50.21 3.53 56.98
N LEU A 169 50.26 4.76 56.47
CA LEU A 169 51.38 5.67 56.73
C LEU A 169 51.50 6.05 58.22
N GLU A 170 50.37 6.32 58.89
CA GLU A 170 50.35 6.60 60.34
C GLU A 170 50.85 5.38 61.15
N LEU A 171 50.48 4.16 60.75
CA LEU A 171 50.96 2.91 61.36
C LEU A 171 52.45 2.69 61.14
N ASP A 172 52.95 2.89 59.91
CA ASP A 172 54.37 2.76 59.59
C ASP A 172 55.23 3.72 60.43
N ASP A 173 54.79 4.95 60.61
CA ASP A 173 55.49 5.93 61.44
C ASP A 173 55.43 5.57 62.94
N ALA A 174 54.30 5.06 63.43
CA ALA A 174 54.21 4.55 64.79
C ALA A 174 55.14 3.34 65.03
N VAL A 175 55.23 2.42 64.06
CA VAL A 175 56.15 1.27 64.10
C VAL A 175 57.60 1.75 64.16
N LYS A 176 58.00 2.72 63.33
CA LYS A 176 59.36 3.31 63.40
C LYS A 176 59.65 3.92 64.76
N GLN A 177 58.69 4.62 65.37
CA GLN A 177 58.84 5.19 66.71
C GLN A 177 59.02 4.10 67.77
N ILE A 178 58.23 3.02 67.71
CA ILE A 178 58.37 1.89 68.64
C ILE A 178 59.75 1.24 68.51
N ILE A 179 60.24 1.03 67.29
CA ILE A 179 61.59 0.48 67.05
C ILE A 179 62.65 1.39 67.64
N ALA A 180 62.57 2.71 67.41
CA ALA A 180 63.51 3.67 67.96
C ALA A 180 63.50 3.70 69.50
N LEU A 181 62.31 3.67 70.12
CA LEU A 181 62.16 3.61 71.58
C LEU A 181 62.72 2.31 72.15
N ARG A 182 62.50 1.16 71.50
CA ARG A 182 63.10 -0.13 71.90
C ARG A 182 64.62 -0.06 71.85
N ALA A 183 65.20 0.46 70.78
CA ALA A 183 66.66 0.63 70.67
C ALA A 183 67.23 1.55 71.77
N GLN A 184 66.51 2.63 72.11
CA GLN A 184 66.90 3.51 73.22
C GLN A 184 66.80 2.83 74.59
N LEU A 185 65.77 2.02 74.81
CA LEU A 185 65.61 1.24 76.04
C LEU A 185 66.72 0.20 76.18
N GLU A 186 67.01 -0.56 75.13
CA GLU A 186 68.11 -1.53 75.09
C GLU A 186 69.46 -0.86 75.39
N ALA A 187 69.72 0.33 74.82
CA ALA A 187 70.93 1.09 75.12
C ALA A 187 70.99 1.56 76.58
N LYS A 188 69.86 1.98 77.17
CA LYS A 188 69.78 2.35 78.59
C LYS A 188 69.98 1.14 79.50
N ASP A 189 69.39 0.00 79.18
CA ASP A 189 69.55 -1.24 79.93
C ASP A 189 71.02 -1.70 79.92
N ALA A 190 71.69 -1.63 78.77
CA ALA A 190 73.13 -1.91 78.68
C ALA A 190 73.98 -0.97 79.57
N VAL A 191 73.64 0.32 79.64
CA VAL A 191 74.31 1.27 80.54
C VAL A 191 74.05 0.94 82.01
N LEU A 192 72.81 0.58 82.37
CA LEU A 192 72.46 0.18 83.74
C LEU A 192 73.17 -1.11 84.15
N GLU A 193 73.35 -2.07 83.24
CA GLU A 193 74.15 -3.26 83.50
C GLU A 193 75.63 -2.92 83.75
N MET A 194 76.22 -1.97 83.00
CA MET A 194 77.60 -1.51 83.23
C MET A 194 77.78 -0.75 84.55
N LEU A 195 76.73 -0.10 85.05
CA LEU A 195 76.74 0.65 86.32
C LEU A 195 76.34 -0.23 87.52
N ARG A 196 75.98 -1.50 87.31
CA ARG A 196 75.61 -2.43 88.37
C ARG A 196 76.87 -2.78 89.19
N PRO A 197 76.92 -2.49 90.51
CA PRO A 197 78.08 -2.80 91.32
C PRO A 197 78.32 -4.32 91.37
N PRO A 198 79.58 -4.79 91.34
CA PRO A 198 79.89 -6.21 91.44
C PRO A 198 79.68 -6.66 92.89
N GLY A 199 78.49 -7.17 93.21
CA GLY A 199 78.25 -7.77 94.52
C GLY A 199 76.77 -7.87 94.88
N HIS A 200 76.19 -9.04 94.62
CA HIS A 200 75.53 -9.89 95.61
C HIS A 200 75.10 -11.18 94.90
N GLN A 201 75.93 -12.21 95.05
CA GLN A 201 75.48 -13.60 95.04
C GLN A 201 74.61 -13.84 96.28
#